data_AF-A0A651GYE5-F1
#
_entry.id   AF-A0A651GYE5-F1
#
_cell.length_a   1.000
_cell.length_b   1.000
_cell.length_c   1.000
_cell.angle_alpha   90.00
_cell.angle_beta   90.00
_cell.angle_gamma   90.00
#
_symmetry.space_group_name_H-M   'P 1'
#
loop_
_entity.id
_entity.type
_entity.pdbx_description
1 polymer ?
#
loop_
_entity_poly.entity_id
_entity_poly.type
_entity_poly.pdbx_seq_one_letter_code
_entity_poly.pdbx_strand_id
1 'polypeptide(L)'
;MKQQLLTLIKTSMLTFVGLLLFGTLSAQDVRLANLTPEGFIELNANDEPDGHFIIDVSHMSFESPAEMTQYFQARCCENFLLRGMPSEGKVLLVVKGNNKPNWDVAAWNAHFAERLEENPIGE
;
A
#
# COMPACT_ATOMS: atom_id res chain seq x y z
N MET A 1 27.96 31.31 -44.17
CA MET A 1 28.31 30.33 -43.11
C MET A 1 28.47 31.01 -41.73
N LYS A 2 27.44 31.70 -41.20
CA LYS A 2 27.49 32.29 -39.85
C LYS A 2 26.23 32.03 -39.00
N GLN A 3 25.21 31.37 -39.55
CA GLN A 3 23.94 31.14 -38.85
C GLN A 3 23.82 29.77 -38.16
N GLN A 4 24.76 28.85 -38.34
CA GLN A 4 24.68 27.52 -37.71
C GLN A 4 25.42 27.40 -36.37
N LEU A 5 26.12 28.44 -35.92
CA LEU A 5 26.90 28.38 -34.68
C LEU A 5 26.12 28.82 -33.42
N LEU A 6 24.98 29.50 -33.58
CA LEU A 6 24.20 30.04 -32.45
C LEU A 6 23.15 29.07 -31.90
N THR A 7 22.83 28.00 -32.63
CA THR A 7 21.79 27.04 -32.22
C THR A 7 22.32 25.92 -31.33
N LEU A 8 23.64 25.80 -31.15
CA LEU A 8 24.23 24.73 -30.32
C LEU A 8 24.35 25.11 -28.83
N ILE A 9 24.29 26.40 -28.48
CA ILE A 9 24.55 26.85 -27.10
C ILE A 9 23.27 26.90 -26.24
N LYS A 10 22.08 26.97 -26.85
CA LYS A 10 20.82 27.03 -26.10
C LYS A 10 20.26 25.69 -25.67
N THR A 11 20.72 24.59 -26.27
CA THR A 11 20.15 23.25 -26.03
C THR A 11 20.76 22.53 -24.83
N SER A 12 21.84 23.05 -24.24
CA SER A 12 22.58 22.36 -23.17
C SER A 12 22.27 22.83 -21.75
N MET A 13 21.42 23.85 -21.55
CA MET A 13 21.06 24.33 -20.20
C MET A 13 19.67 23.90 -19.71
N LEU A 14 18.85 23.28 -20.57
CA LEU A 14 17.46 22.93 -20.22
C LEU A 14 17.28 21.47 -19.75
N THR A 15 18.36 20.77 -19.40
CA THR A 15 18.28 19.35 -19.00
C THR A 15 18.69 19.11 -17.55
N PHE A 16 18.85 20.16 -16.73
CA PHE A 16 19.30 20.02 -15.33
C PHE A 16 18.27 20.47 -14.28
N VAL A 17 17.04 20.78 -14.67
CA VAL A 17 15.95 21.20 -13.76
C VAL A 17 14.74 20.26 -13.87
N GLY A 18 15.00 18.97 -14.04
CA GLY A 18 13.95 17.93 -14.17
C GLY A 18 14.02 16.82 -13.13
N LEU A 19 14.94 16.90 -12.15
CA LEU A 19 15.28 15.78 -11.27
C LEU A 19 15.11 16.08 -9.77
N LEU A 20 14.19 16.98 -9.40
CA LEU A 20 13.86 17.30 -8.00
C LEU A 20 12.37 17.11 -7.68
N LEU A 21 11.63 16.38 -8.52
CA LEU A 21 10.20 16.07 -8.29
C LEU A 21 9.93 14.60 -8.00
N PHE A 22 10.96 13.79 -7.75
CA PHE A 22 10.77 12.55 -7.00
C PHE A 22 10.63 12.97 -5.54
N GLY A 23 9.40 13.36 -5.19
CA GLY A 23 8.98 13.55 -3.82
C GLY A 23 9.53 12.39 -3.00
N THR A 24 10.22 12.74 -1.94
CA THR A 24 10.61 11.84 -0.87
C THR A 24 9.32 11.21 -0.33
N LEU A 25 8.87 10.11 -0.92
CA LEU A 25 8.13 9.09 -0.19
C LEU A 25 9.14 8.62 0.87
N SER A 26 9.14 9.33 1.99
CA SER A 26 9.95 8.98 3.13
C SER A 26 9.59 7.54 3.48
N ALA A 27 10.56 6.65 3.49
CA ALA A 27 10.39 5.25 3.89
C ALA A 27 10.03 5.10 5.39
N GLN A 28 9.47 6.15 6.02
CA GLN A 28 9.24 6.27 7.45
C GLN A 28 7.77 6.05 7.86
N ASP A 29 6.80 6.04 6.95
CA ASP A 29 5.37 5.89 7.31
C ASP A 29 4.76 4.54 6.91
N VAL A 30 5.59 3.49 6.89
CA VAL A 30 5.11 2.12 6.71
C VAL A 30 5.21 1.38 8.04
N ARG A 31 4.07 1.17 8.69
CA ARG A 31 3.96 0.48 9.98
C ARG A 31 3.71 -1.01 9.80
N LEU A 32 3.82 -1.78 10.89
CA LEU A 32 3.52 -3.21 10.89
C LEU A 32 2.13 -3.43 11.49
N ALA A 33 1.33 -4.26 10.82
CA ALA A 33 0.08 -4.79 11.36
C ALA A 33 0.20 -6.30 11.46
N ASN A 34 -0.44 -6.88 12.49
CA ASN A 34 -0.42 -8.32 12.71
C ASN A 34 -1.54 -8.99 11.94
N LEU A 35 -1.32 -10.24 11.54
CA LEU A 35 -2.41 -11.14 11.16
C LEU A 35 -2.69 -12.07 12.33
N THR A 36 -3.93 -12.10 12.81
CA THR A 36 -4.34 -13.00 13.89
C THR A 36 -4.42 -14.45 13.39
N PRO A 37 -4.38 -15.47 14.28
CA PRO A 37 -4.57 -16.87 13.88
C PRO A 37 -5.89 -17.15 13.15
N GLU A 38 -6.91 -16.33 13.40
CA GLU A 38 -8.22 -16.39 12.75
C GLU A 38 -8.23 -15.71 11.36
N GLY A 39 -7.11 -15.08 10.97
CA GLY A 39 -6.95 -14.45 9.65
C GLY A 39 -7.35 -12.97 9.60
N PHE A 40 -7.49 -12.30 10.75
CA PHE A 40 -7.85 -10.88 10.81
C PHE A 40 -6.65 -9.96 10.86
N ILE A 41 -6.80 -8.74 10.33
CA ILE A 41 -5.77 -7.71 10.46
C ILE A 41 -5.96 -6.99 11.79
N GLU A 42 -4.89 -6.90 12.56
CA GLU A 42 -4.86 -6.19 13.84
C GLU A 42 -3.79 -5.09 13.81
N LEU A 43 -4.21 -3.83 13.92
CA LEU A 43 -3.32 -2.70 14.16
C LEU A 43 -2.91 -2.63 15.63
N ASN A 44 -1.71 -2.16 15.92
CA ASN A 44 -1.29 -1.97 17.31
C ASN A 44 -2.08 -0.84 17.97
N ALA A 45 -2.41 -0.99 19.25
CA ALA A 45 -3.19 0.02 19.99
C ALA A 45 -2.54 1.42 20.04
N ASN A 46 -1.23 1.50 19.83
CA ASN A 46 -0.47 2.75 19.81
C ASN A 46 -0.34 3.36 18.40
N ASP A 47 -0.79 2.66 17.37
CA ASP A 47 -0.71 3.16 15.99
C ASP A 47 -1.86 4.13 15.72
N GLU A 48 -1.56 5.23 15.05
CA GLU A 48 -2.59 6.05 14.42
C GLU A 48 -3.18 5.26 13.23
N PRO A 49 -4.51 5.08 13.12
CA PRO A 49 -5.11 4.28 12.06
C PRO A 49 -5.21 5.09 10.75
N ASP A 50 -4.06 5.44 10.18
CA ASP A 50 -3.92 6.10 8.89
C ASP A 50 -2.73 5.57 8.10
N GLY A 51 -2.58 5.99 6.84
CA GLY A 51 -1.39 5.65 6.06
C GLY A 51 -1.27 4.17 5.69
N HIS A 52 -0.05 3.64 5.79
CA HIS A 52 0.34 2.38 5.20
C HIS A 52 0.82 1.37 6.25
N PHE A 53 0.36 0.13 6.13
CA PHE A 53 0.75 -0.97 6.99
C PHE A 53 1.21 -2.18 6.17
N ILE A 54 2.21 -2.89 6.66
CA ILE A 54 2.67 -4.15 6.11
C ILE A 54 2.21 -5.27 7.03
N ILE A 55 1.62 -6.29 6.43
CA ILE A 55 1.15 -7.49 7.09
C ILE A 55 1.97 -8.66 6.57
N ASP A 56 2.54 -9.45 7.48
CA ASP A 56 3.19 -10.71 7.13
C ASP A 56 2.13 -11.79 6.93
N VAL A 57 2.08 -12.34 5.72
CA VAL A 57 1.15 -13.42 5.33
C VAL A 57 1.91 -14.64 4.81
N SER A 58 3.21 -14.74 5.12
CA SER A 58 4.08 -15.84 4.68
C SER A 58 3.63 -17.22 5.21
N HIS A 59 2.79 -17.23 6.25
CA HIS A 59 2.18 -18.43 6.83
C HIS A 59 0.89 -18.86 6.10
N MET A 60 0.31 -18.00 5.25
CA MET A 60 -0.85 -18.34 4.43
C MET A 60 -0.38 -19.09 3.17
N SER A 61 -1.15 -20.10 2.76
CA SER A 61 -0.88 -20.86 1.54
C SER A 61 -1.80 -20.41 0.43
N PHE A 62 -1.20 -20.06 -0.72
CA PHE A 62 -1.89 -19.75 -1.96
C PHE A 62 -1.32 -20.67 -3.06
N GLU A 63 -2.16 -21.20 -3.93
CA GLU A 63 -1.80 -21.96 -5.12
C GLU A 63 -1.00 -21.12 -6.13
N SER A 64 -1.22 -19.80 -6.16
CA SER A 64 -0.48 -18.90 -7.05
C SER A 64 -0.34 -17.45 -6.54
N PRO A 65 0.67 -16.69 -7.03
CA PRO A 65 0.76 -15.26 -6.79
C PRO A 65 -0.49 -14.47 -7.22
N ALA A 66 -1.17 -14.94 -8.27
CA ALA A 66 -2.40 -14.33 -8.78
C ALA A 66 -3.56 -14.53 -7.80
N GLU A 67 -3.69 -15.73 -7.23
CA GLU A 67 -4.70 -16.04 -6.21
C GLU A 67 -4.51 -15.17 -4.97
N MET A 68 -3.28 -15.06 -4.45
CA MET A 68 -2.99 -14.16 -3.32
C MET A 68 -3.44 -12.72 -3.63
N THR A 69 -3.11 -12.22 -4.81
CA THR A 69 -3.48 -10.86 -5.21
C THR A 69 -5.00 -10.70 -5.28
N GLN A 70 -5.70 -11.65 -5.89
CA GLN A 70 -7.16 -11.64 -6.02
C GLN A 70 -7.84 -11.75 -4.65
N TYR A 71 -7.35 -12.62 -3.77
CA TYR A 71 -7.85 -12.83 -2.42
C TYR A 71 -7.91 -11.53 -1.61
N PHE A 72 -6.79 -10.79 -1.59
CA PHE A 72 -6.71 -9.51 -0.88
C PHE A 72 -7.43 -8.38 -1.62
N GLN A 73 -7.39 -8.37 -2.96
CA GLN A 73 -8.08 -7.36 -3.75
C GLN A 73 -9.61 -7.42 -3.57
N ALA A 74 -10.19 -8.62 -3.48
CA ALA A 74 -11.63 -8.82 -3.25
C ALA A 74 -12.13 -8.22 -1.93
N ARG A 75 -11.23 -7.95 -0.97
CA ARG A 75 -11.53 -7.40 0.36
C ARG A 75 -11.31 -5.90 0.46
N CYS A 76 -10.85 -5.26 -0.62
CA CYS A 76 -10.72 -3.81 -0.64
C CYS A 76 -12.11 -3.16 -0.51
N CYS A 77 -12.16 -1.99 0.12
CA CYS A 77 -13.41 -1.24 0.25
C CYS A 77 -13.18 0.26 0.03
N GLU A 78 -14.20 1.06 0.35
CA GLU A 78 -14.12 2.52 0.26
C GLU A 78 -13.09 3.12 1.24
N ASN A 79 -12.85 2.46 2.37
CA ASN A 79 -12.03 2.96 3.47
C ASN A 79 -10.57 2.49 3.42
N PHE A 80 -10.30 1.35 2.77
CA PHE A 80 -8.94 0.81 2.67
C PHE A 80 -8.71 -0.01 1.40
N LEU A 81 -7.43 -0.22 1.07
CA LEU A 81 -6.96 -1.13 0.02
C LEU A 81 -6.03 -2.18 0.61
N LEU A 82 -6.03 -3.36 0.02
CA LEU A 82 -5.08 -4.42 0.28
C LEU A 82 -4.38 -4.76 -1.03
N ARG A 83 -3.04 -4.74 -1.01
CA ARG A 83 -2.21 -5.10 -2.17
C ARG A 83 -1.28 -6.24 -1.79
N GLY A 84 -1.50 -7.40 -2.38
CA GLY A 84 -0.60 -8.55 -2.22
C GLY A 84 0.78 -8.28 -2.82
N MET A 85 1.83 -8.72 -2.11
CA MET A 85 3.23 -8.74 -2.54
C MET A 85 3.77 -10.17 -2.44
N PRO A 86 3.44 -11.04 -3.42
CA PRO A 86 3.67 -12.48 -3.29
C PRO A 86 5.13 -12.87 -3.16
N SER A 87 6.05 -12.14 -3.82
CA SER A 87 7.49 -12.38 -3.72
C SER A 87 8.07 -12.15 -2.32
N GLU A 88 7.34 -11.43 -1.46
CA GLU A 88 7.76 -11.09 -0.11
C GLU A 88 6.95 -11.81 0.97
N GLY A 89 5.90 -12.54 0.60
CA GLY A 89 4.95 -13.11 1.57
C GLY A 89 4.24 -12.04 2.40
N LYS A 90 3.95 -10.87 1.81
CA LYS A 90 3.40 -9.72 2.52
C LYS A 90 2.20 -9.10 1.83
N VAL A 91 1.44 -8.32 2.57
CA VAL A 91 0.37 -7.47 2.05
C VAL A 91 0.57 -6.04 2.52
N LEU A 92 0.38 -5.09 1.61
CA LEU A 92 0.29 -3.67 1.93
C LEU A 92 -1.18 -3.31 2.17
N LEU A 93 -1.51 -2.91 3.39
CA LEU A 93 -2.76 -2.26 3.76
C LEU A 93 -2.59 -0.74 3.62
N VAL A 94 -3.53 -0.10 2.93
CA VAL A 94 -3.56 1.36 2.76
C VAL A 94 -4.89 1.88 3.29
N VAL A 95 -4.86 2.65 4.37
CA VAL A 95 -6.05 3.34 4.90
C VAL A 95 -6.25 4.64 4.11
N LYS A 96 -7.38 4.78 3.42
CA LYS A 96 -7.65 5.91 2.53
C LYS A 96 -8.07 7.13 3.36
N GLY A 97 -7.21 8.14 3.43
CA GLY A 97 -7.48 9.38 4.18
C GLY A 97 -8.74 10.15 3.72
N ASN A 98 -9.09 10.06 2.43
CA ASN A 98 -10.20 10.86 1.85
C ASN A 98 -11.59 10.46 2.35
N ASN A 99 -11.75 9.24 2.88
CA ASN A 99 -13.01 8.71 3.41
C ASN A 99 -12.81 8.14 4.83
N LYS A 100 -11.81 8.60 5.57
CA LYS A 100 -11.45 8.06 6.88
C LYS A 100 -12.54 8.43 7.92
N PRO A 101 -13.34 7.48 8.43
CA PRO A 101 -14.16 7.74 9.61
C PRO A 101 -13.25 7.99 10.83
N ASN A 102 -13.72 8.78 11.80
CA ASN A 102 -12.98 9.08 13.03
C ASN A 102 -13.03 7.92 14.05
N TRP A 103 -12.81 6.70 13.56
CA TRP A 103 -12.81 5.48 14.33
C TRP A 103 -11.50 5.34 15.11
N ASP A 104 -11.61 4.79 16.32
CA ASP A 104 -10.46 4.34 17.08
C ASP A 104 -9.91 3.02 16.51
N VAL A 105 -8.74 2.59 17.01
CA VAL A 105 -8.07 1.36 16.57
C VAL A 105 -8.98 0.14 16.72
N ALA A 106 -9.77 0.06 17.79
CA ALA A 106 -10.68 -1.06 18.04
C ALA A 106 -11.76 -1.16 16.95
N ALA A 107 -12.37 -0.03 16.57
CA ALA A 107 -13.34 0.03 15.49
C ALA A 107 -12.73 -0.28 14.12
N TRP A 108 -11.47 0.12 13.87
CA TRP A 108 -10.75 -0.29 12.65
C TRP A 108 -10.48 -1.80 12.60
N ASN A 109 -9.99 -2.38 13.69
CA ASN A 109 -9.74 -3.82 13.78
C ASN A 109 -11.04 -4.62 13.57
N ALA A 110 -12.15 -4.18 14.16
CA ALA A 110 -13.46 -4.78 13.93
C ALA A 110 -13.90 -4.68 12.45
N HIS A 111 -13.67 -3.52 11.81
CA HIS A 111 -14.01 -3.31 10.41
C HIS A 111 -13.16 -4.17 9.46
N PHE A 112 -11.87 -4.36 9.75
CA PHE A 112 -11.03 -5.28 8.99
C PHE A 112 -11.51 -6.72 9.14
N ALA A 113 -11.83 -7.14 10.36
CA ALA A 113 -12.31 -8.50 10.63
C ALA A 113 -13.59 -8.82 9.84
N GLU A 114 -14.59 -7.96 9.89
CA GLU A 114 -15.84 -8.09 9.14
C GLU A 114 -15.58 -8.32 7.64
N ARG A 115 -14.68 -7.54 7.02
CA ARG A 115 -14.37 -7.72 5.59
C ARG A 115 -13.54 -8.93 5.24
N LEU A 116 -12.73 -9.43 6.16
CA LEU A 116 -11.94 -10.65 5.96
C LEU A 116 -12.80 -11.91 6.09
N GLU A 117 -13.82 -11.91 6.95
CA GLU A 117 -14.78 -13.01 7.14
C GLU A 117 -15.70 -13.23 5.94
N GLU A 118 -16.13 -12.15 5.26
CA GLU A 118 -17.12 -12.23 4.17
C GLU A 118 -16.67 -13.02 2.92
N ASN A 119 -15.39 -13.40 2.79
CA ASN A 119 -14.84 -13.95 1.54
C ASN A 119 -13.83 -15.11 1.71
N PRO A 120 -14.09 -16.16 2.52
CA PRO A 120 -13.09 -17.15 2.94
C PRO A 120 -12.26 -17.76 1.80
N ILE A 121 -11.01 -18.17 2.07
CA ILE A 121 -10.16 -18.87 1.09
C ILE A 121 -10.79 -20.22 0.76
N GLY A 122 -11.11 -20.45 -0.51
CA GLY A 122 -11.36 -21.80 -1.03
C GLY A 122 -12.79 -22.33 -0.95
N GLU A 123 -13.82 -21.47 -1.05
CA GLU A 123 -15.18 -21.92 -1.42
C GLU A 123 -15.50 -21.71 -2.91
#